data_AF-A0AAU1PQ07-F1
#
_entry.id   AF-A0AAU1PQ07-F1
#
_cell.length_a   1.000
_cell.length_b   1.000
_cell.length_c   1.000
_cell.angle_alpha   90.00
_cell.angle_beta   90.00
_cell.angle_gamma   90.00
#
_symmetry.space_group_name_H-M   'P 1'
#
loop_
_entity.id
_entity.type
_entity.pdbx_description
1 polymer ?
#
loop_
_entity_poly.entity_id
_entity_poly.type
_entity_poly.pdbx_seq_one_letter_code
_entity_poly.pdbx_strand_id
1 'polypeptide(L)'
;MTPRYRSRALALAIAATTAGGAVALGLPALAVAADAPPTLPLTGGTLDWGVKQSFRSYVTGPAAGTISTTDGATTNADGTFRFANGVGTYDTGTHGVTVAFNGSVEFLSTLHGFDIKLADLKVKTVGTSGTLTADVTSAGSTADDVAFASLDLSGVRPGAGADGAMTFDGIPATLTAEGASAFNGMYKEGATLDPASLSVVAGKAPTDPPTTEPGTDPGTDPGTDPGTDPGTDPGTDPGTDPGTDPGTDPGTDPGTDPGTDPGTDPGTTPTTPATPGTVVDGNLDWGVKESFRTYVTGPIAEGKVELTDGATGTASGYRFPKGAGKWDADTKALNASFSGGVRFLGHLQQGTYALDLKFSDLKVTTKGTTGTLTADVSGKDLTTGKVSTYDDLAVATLSGVAPTTDGDVVTISSAAAVLTEDGAKVFSGFYKSGDALDPVTVAVSLEDGAGLPTPPATSGGTSGGDTTGGSASGGSGSGSGGTGPDDVSTVGGSGDSSGGTLAATGSDTPNFALLAAAGALVVTGAGATFTVARRRSA
;
A
#
# COMPACT_ATOMS: atom_id res chain seq x y z
N MET A 1 33.87 -51.74 -43.91
CA MET A 1 34.84 -50.76 -43.34
C MET A 1 34.37 -50.36 -41.95
N THR A 2 35.26 -50.44 -40.96
CA THR A 2 35.12 -49.91 -39.57
C THR A 2 35.26 -48.36 -39.55
N PRO A 3 35.00 -47.62 -38.45
CA PRO A 3 34.82 -48.01 -37.02
C PRO A 3 33.49 -47.57 -36.35
N ARG A 4 32.93 -48.33 -35.40
CA ARG A 4 33.09 -48.18 -33.93
C ARG A 4 33.02 -46.73 -33.40
N TYR A 5 31.89 -46.37 -32.77
CA TYR A 5 31.84 -45.31 -31.74
C TYR A 5 31.77 -45.93 -30.35
N ARG A 6 32.47 -45.31 -29.38
CA ARG A 6 32.59 -45.78 -27.99
C ARG A 6 31.60 -45.06 -27.10
N SER A 7 30.85 -45.81 -26.28
CA SER A 7 30.15 -45.24 -25.12
C SER A 7 31.16 -44.69 -24.12
N ARG A 8 30.99 -43.44 -23.70
CA ARG A 8 31.70 -42.85 -22.55
C ARG A 8 30.70 -42.70 -21.40
N ALA A 9 30.76 -43.60 -20.43
CA ALA A 9 30.19 -43.35 -19.11
C ALA A 9 31.13 -42.39 -18.37
N LEU A 10 30.59 -41.30 -17.83
CA LEU A 10 31.34 -40.36 -16.99
C LEU A 10 31.12 -40.75 -15.52
N ALA A 11 32.10 -41.40 -14.92
CA ALA A 11 32.13 -41.60 -13.48
C ALA A 11 32.69 -40.34 -12.81
N LEU A 12 31.95 -39.77 -11.85
CA LEU A 12 32.45 -38.71 -10.98
C LEU A 12 32.75 -39.31 -9.59
N ALA A 13 33.92 -39.01 -9.05
CA ALA A 13 34.48 -39.70 -7.90
C ALA A 13 33.93 -39.19 -6.56
N ILE A 14 33.65 -40.12 -5.65
CA ILE A 14 33.40 -39.84 -4.23
C ILE A 14 34.76 -39.66 -3.55
N ALA A 15 35.00 -38.48 -2.96
CA ALA A 15 36.16 -38.24 -2.11
C ALA A 15 35.79 -38.49 -0.65
N ALA A 16 36.05 -39.70 -0.15
CA ALA A 16 35.93 -40.02 1.27
C ALA A 16 37.16 -39.47 2.03
N THR A 17 36.92 -38.67 3.07
CA THR A 17 37.93 -38.32 4.06
C THR A 17 37.68 -39.11 5.34
N THR A 18 38.68 -39.86 5.80
CA THR A 18 38.66 -40.63 7.04
C THR A 18 39.66 -40.06 8.04
N ALA A 19 39.20 -39.63 9.21
CA ALA A 19 40.03 -39.39 10.39
C ALA A 19 39.17 -39.37 11.67
N GLY A 20 39.72 -39.88 12.78
CA GLY A 20 39.13 -39.70 14.12
C GLY A 20 38.26 -40.85 14.62
N GLY A 21 38.89 -41.94 15.06
CA GLY A 21 38.20 -42.97 15.82
C GLY A 21 38.07 -42.62 17.31
N ALA A 22 36.91 -42.88 17.89
CA ALA A 22 36.74 -43.01 19.34
C ALA A 22 35.87 -44.25 19.61
N VAL A 23 36.40 -45.21 20.38
CA VAL A 23 35.68 -46.42 20.76
C VAL A 23 34.75 -46.08 21.93
N ALA A 24 33.46 -45.93 21.65
CA ALA A 24 32.41 -45.91 22.68
C ALA A 24 31.83 -47.32 22.81
N LEU A 25 31.93 -47.91 24.01
CA LEU A 25 31.31 -49.21 24.31
C LEU A 25 29.79 -49.05 24.33
N GLY A 26 29.12 -49.74 23.40
CA GLY A 26 27.67 -49.69 23.30
C GLY A 26 26.98 -50.41 24.46
N LEU A 27 26.18 -49.67 25.23
CA LEU A 27 25.01 -50.23 25.90
C LEU A 27 23.81 -50.07 24.94
N PRO A 28 22.95 -51.08 24.79
CA PRO A 28 21.72 -50.92 24.03
C PRO A 28 20.76 -50.05 24.85
N ALA A 29 20.83 -48.74 24.64
CA ALA A 29 19.73 -47.86 24.98
C ALA A 29 18.54 -48.30 24.11
N LEU A 30 17.60 -49.03 24.73
CA LEU A 30 16.26 -49.18 24.17
C LEU A 30 15.66 -47.79 24.11
N ALA A 31 15.77 -47.16 22.94
CA ALA A 31 14.97 -46.01 22.61
C ALA A 31 13.51 -46.50 22.56
N VAL A 32 12.83 -46.40 23.71
CA VAL A 32 11.38 -46.31 23.73
C VAL A 32 11.08 -45.14 22.82
N ALA A 33 10.51 -45.42 21.65
CA ALA A 33 9.97 -44.38 20.80
C ALA A 33 8.95 -43.64 21.67
N ALA A 34 9.23 -42.38 22.00
CA ALA A 34 8.24 -41.54 22.63
C ALA A 34 7.05 -41.50 21.67
N ASP A 35 5.93 -42.05 22.11
CA ASP A 35 4.75 -42.15 21.27
C ASP A 35 4.36 -40.74 20.81
N ALA A 36 4.03 -40.59 19.53
CA ALA A 36 3.72 -39.27 19.00
C ALA A 36 2.51 -38.70 19.76
N PRO A 37 2.48 -37.39 20.09
CA PRO A 37 1.37 -36.82 20.84
C PRO A 37 0.04 -37.16 20.15
N PRO A 38 -0.96 -37.70 20.86
CA PRO A 38 -2.08 -38.35 20.20
C PRO A 38 -2.89 -37.33 19.40
N THR A 39 -2.85 -37.47 18.08
CA THR A 39 -3.64 -36.64 17.16
C THR A 39 -5.05 -37.19 17.06
N LEU A 40 -6.05 -36.33 17.29
CA LEU A 40 -7.44 -36.66 16.99
C LEU A 40 -7.75 -36.32 15.52
N PRO A 41 -8.42 -37.21 14.77
CA PRO A 41 -8.89 -36.86 13.43
C PRO A 41 -9.99 -35.79 13.52
N LEU A 42 -9.98 -34.81 12.62
CA LEU A 42 -11.08 -33.86 12.47
C LEU A 42 -12.09 -34.42 11.49
N THR A 43 -13.33 -34.62 11.94
CA THR A 43 -14.42 -35.21 11.15
C THR A 43 -15.32 -34.18 10.47
N GLY A 44 -15.06 -32.90 10.72
CA GLY A 44 -15.71 -31.79 10.05
C GLY A 44 -15.07 -30.47 10.46
N GLY A 45 -15.24 -29.46 9.62
CA GLY A 45 -14.84 -28.10 9.92
C GLY A 45 -15.34 -27.11 8.88
N THR A 46 -15.35 -25.83 9.26
CA THR A 46 -15.64 -24.70 8.39
C THR A 46 -14.63 -23.59 8.60
N LEU A 47 -14.35 -22.85 7.53
CA LEU A 47 -13.57 -21.62 7.54
C LEU A 47 -14.43 -20.53 6.90
N ASP A 48 -14.78 -19.50 7.68
CA ASP A 48 -15.43 -18.29 7.19
C ASP A 48 -14.36 -17.19 7.05
N TRP A 49 -14.11 -16.73 5.83
CA TRP A 49 -13.06 -15.74 5.55
C TRP A 49 -13.35 -14.93 4.28
N GLY A 50 -13.10 -13.62 4.33
CA GLY A 50 -13.42 -12.69 3.24
C GLY A 50 -12.26 -12.33 2.31
N VAL A 51 -11.05 -12.84 2.55
CA VAL A 51 -9.78 -12.32 1.99
C VAL A 51 -9.54 -10.87 2.43
N LYS A 52 -10.19 -9.89 1.79
CA LYS A 52 -10.14 -8.47 2.19
C LYS A 52 -11.37 -7.70 1.69
N GLN A 53 -12.09 -7.01 2.56
CA GLN A 53 -13.32 -6.29 2.22
C GLN A 53 -13.09 -5.28 1.09
N SER A 54 -12.06 -4.43 1.21
CA SER A 54 -11.75 -3.43 0.19
C SER A 54 -11.42 -4.06 -1.17
N PHE A 55 -10.84 -5.27 -1.19
CA PHE A 55 -10.61 -6.01 -2.43
C PHE A 55 -11.93 -6.54 -3.00
N ARG A 56 -12.82 -7.13 -2.20
CA ARG A 56 -14.14 -7.57 -2.69
C ARG A 56 -14.96 -6.41 -3.25
N SER A 57 -14.97 -5.27 -2.57
CA SER A 57 -15.63 -4.03 -3.03
C SER A 57 -14.96 -3.46 -4.28
N TYR A 58 -13.63 -3.55 -4.41
CA TYR A 58 -12.92 -3.19 -5.64
C TYR A 58 -13.34 -4.09 -6.80
N VAL A 59 -13.37 -5.42 -6.62
CA VAL A 59 -13.73 -6.39 -7.67
C VAL A 59 -15.14 -6.13 -8.20
N THR A 60 -16.15 -6.00 -7.33
CA THR A 60 -17.55 -5.86 -7.77
C THR A 60 -17.97 -4.43 -8.12
N GLY A 61 -17.23 -3.43 -7.65
CA GLY A 61 -17.45 -2.01 -7.97
C GLY A 61 -16.49 -1.50 -9.05
N PRO A 62 -15.43 -0.75 -8.70
CA PRO A 62 -14.44 -0.20 -9.64
C PRO A 62 -13.94 -1.15 -10.73
N ALA A 63 -13.69 -2.42 -10.40
CA ALA A 63 -13.17 -3.35 -11.38
C ALA A 63 -14.23 -3.87 -12.38
N ALA A 64 -15.53 -3.60 -12.15
CA ALA A 64 -16.65 -4.14 -12.92
C ALA A 64 -16.57 -5.67 -13.10
N GLY A 65 -16.06 -6.36 -12.08
CA GLY A 65 -15.77 -7.78 -12.06
C GLY A 65 -16.80 -8.62 -11.30
N THR A 66 -16.55 -9.92 -11.27
CA THR A 66 -17.39 -10.93 -10.60
C THR A 66 -16.60 -11.66 -9.52
N ILE A 67 -17.32 -12.12 -8.50
CA ILE A 67 -16.79 -13.04 -7.48
C ILE A 67 -17.62 -14.32 -7.55
N SER A 68 -16.97 -15.44 -7.86
CA SER A 68 -17.57 -16.77 -8.01
C SER A 68 -17.14 -17.67 -6.86
N THR A 69 -18.04 -18.46 -6.26
CA THR A 69 -17.67 -19.55 -5.34
C THR A 69 -17.99 -20.90 -5.98
N THR A 70 -17.01 -21.80 -6.04
CA THR A 70 -17.14 -23.15 -6.63
C THR A 70 -16.67 -24.24 -5.66
N ASP A 71 -16.78 -25.50 -6.07
CA ASP A 71 -16.23 -26.68 -5.37
C ASP A 71 -16.72 -26.89 -3.92
N GLY A 72 -17.86 -26.29 -3.55
CA GLY A 72 -18.47 -26.38 -2.22
C GLY A 72 -18.30 -25.13 -1.35
N ALA A 73 -17.55 -24.12 -1.79
CA ALA A 73 -17.58 -22.81 -1.16
C ALA A 73 -18.93 -22.11 -1.36
N THR A 74 -19.31 -21.26 -0.40
CA THR A 74 -20.54 -20.44 -0.47
C THR A 74 -20.28 -19.03 0.06
N THR A 75 -21.07 -18.05 -0.39
CA THR A 75 -20.97 -16.66 0.07
C THR A 75 -21.91 -16.40 1.25
N ASN A 76 -21.37 -15.80 2.31
CA ASN A 76 -22.09 -15.36 3.51
C ASN A 76 -22.86 -14.05 3.28
N ALA A 77 -23.75 -13.70 4.22
CA ALA A 77 -24.59 -12.50 4.12
C ALA A 77 -23.80 -11.16 4.18
N ASP A 78 -22.60 -11.18 4.76
CA ASP A 78 -21.63 -10.06 4.79
C ASP A 78 -20.66 -10.08 3.58
N GLY A 79 -20.86 -11.00 2.64
CA GLY A 79 -20.02 -11.19 1.47
C GLY A 79 -18.69 -11.89 1.75
N THR A 80 -18.42 -12.41 2.95
CA THR A 80 -17.29 -13.33 3.18
C THR A 80 -17.58 -14.72 2.58
N PHE A 81 -16.60 -15.62 2.56
CA PHE A 81 -16.75 -16.96 1.97
C PHE A 81 -16.65 -18.04 3.04
N ARG A 82 -17.59 -18.99 3.00
CA ARG A 82 -17.58 -20.22 3.78
C ARG A 82 -16.97 -21.35 2.95
N PHE A 83 -15.84 -21.86 3.41
CA PHE A 83 -15.26 -23.13 2.99
C PHE A 83 -15.67 -24.21 4.00
N ALA A 84 -16.00 -25.40 3.52
CA ALA A 84 -16.69 -26.41 4.32
C ALA A 84 -16.10 -27.82 4.12
N ASN A 85 -16.62 -28.79 4.89
CA ASN A 85 -16.14 -30.17 4.90
C ASN A 85 -14.65 -30.28 5.28
N GLY A 86 -14.20 -29.42 6.20
CA GLY A 86 -12.84 -29.41 6.72
C GLY A 86 -12.44 -30.77 7.29
N VAL A 87 -11.34 -31.34 6.78
CA VAL A 87 -10.76 -32.60 7.25
C VAL A 87 -9.30 -32.41 7.62
N GLY A 88 -8.83 -33.15 8.64
CA GLY A 88 -7.48 -32.96 9.14
C GLY A 88 -7.24 -33.59 10.51
N THR A 89 -6.40 -32.94 11.31
CA THR A 89 -5.98 -33.41 12.64
C THR A 89 -5.92 -32.29 13.67
N TYR A 90 -6.14 -32.66 14.93
CA TYR A 90 -5.88 -31.85 16.10
C TYR A 90 -4.86 -32.56 16.99
N ASP A 91 -3.71 -31.93 17.20
CA ASP A 91 -2.67 -32.42 18.11
C ASP A 91 -3.05 -32.06 19.55
N THR A 92 -3.26 -33.07 20.39
CA THR A 92 -3.70 -32.87 21.77
C THR A 92 -2.60 -32.40 22.72
N GLY A 93 -1.32 -32.52 22.33
CA GLY A 93 -0.17 -32.08 23.12
C GLY A 93 0.27 -30.64 22.82
N THR A 94 0.17 -30.21 21.55
CA THR A 94 0.49 -28.82 21.15
C THR A 94 -0.74 -27.93 21.00
N HIS A 95 -1.95 -28.50 21.06
CA HIS A 95 -3.23 -27.87 20.70
C HIS A 95 -3.27 -27.31 19.27
N GLY A 96 -2.36 -27.77 18.40
CA GLY A 96 -2.29 -27.37 17.00
C GLY A 96 -3.40 -28.03 16.16
N VAL A 97 -3.98 -27.24 15.25
CA VAL A 97 -4.93 -27.69 14.23
C VAL A 97 -4.20 -27.75 12.90
N THR A 98 -4.41 -28.81 12.11
CA THR A 98 -4.09 -28.82 10.68
C THR A 98 -5.32 -29.33 9.93
N VAL A 99 -5.92 -28.50 9.07
CA VAL A 99 -7.19 -28.79 8.39
C VAL A 99 -7.18 -28.25 6.96
N ALA A 100 -7.69 -29.03 6.01
CA ALA A 100 -7.89 -28.66 4.61
C ALA A 100 -9.40 -28.58 4.33
N PHE A 101 -9.84 -27.60 3.53
CA PHE A 101 -11.25 -27.36 3.24
C PHE A 101 -11.59 -27.55 1.76
N ASN A 102 -12.81 -28.02 1.49
CA ASN A 102 -13.37 -27.97 0.14
C ASN A 102 -13.89 -26.57 -0.18
N GLY A 103 -13.75 -26.20 -1.44
CA GLY A 103 -14.26 -24.97 -1.99
C GLY A 103 -13.19 -24.12 -2.65
N SER A 104 -13.62 -23.23 -3.54
CA SER A 104 -12.74 -22.27 -4.18
C SER A 104 -13.49 -20.96 -4.44
N VAL A 105 -12.74 -19.86 -4.48
CA VAL A 105 -13.26 -18.53 -4.78
C VAL A 105 -12.45 -17.90 -5.91
N GLU A 106 -13.14 -17.30 -6.88
CA GLU A 106 -12.58 -16.73 -8.09
C GLU A 106 -12.96 -15.25 -8.17
N PHE A 107 -11.97 -14.39 -8.43
CA PHE A 107 -12.08 -12.95 -8.56
C PHE A 107 -11.69 -12.56 -9.98
N LEU A 108 -12.67 -12.25 -10.81
CA LEU A 108 -12.47 -12.01 -12.25
C LEU A 108 -12.84 -10.57 -12.61
N SER A 109 -11.94 -9.86 -13.29
CA SER A 109 -12.25 -8.61 -13.99
C SER A 109 -11.61 -8.60 -15.37
N THR A 110 -12.45 -8.71 -16.41
CA THR A 110 -12.02 -8.51 -17.80
C THR A 110 -11.56 -7.08 -18.06
N LEU A 111 -12.18 -6.08 -17.39
CA LEU A 111 -11.84 -4.66 -17.56
C LEU A 111 -10.42 -4.35 -17.05
N HIS A 112 -10.06 -4.91 -15.89
CA HIS A 112 -8.76 -4.71 -15.23
C HIS A 112 -7.77 -5.86 -15.45
N GLY A 113 -8.07 -6.78 -16.37
CA GLY A 113 -7.16 -7.81 -16.83
C GLY A 113 -6.71 -8.85 -15.80
N PHE A 114 -7.46 -9.03 -14.69
CA PHE A 114 -7.12 -10.02 -13.66
C PHE A 114 -8.15 -11.14 -13.55
N ASP A 115 -7.64 -12.33 -13.29
CA ASP A 115 -8.38 -13.54 -12.98
C ASP A 115 -7.58 -14.27 -11.90
N ILE A 116 -8.09 -14.26 -10.67
CA ILE A 116 -7.41 -14.79 -9.48
C ILE A 116 -8.34 -15.80 -8.81
N LYS A 117 -7.95 -17.07 -8.77
CA LYS A 117 -8.68 -18.13 -8.06
C LYS A 117 -7.87 -18.64 -6.87
N LEU A 118 -8.53 -18.76 -5.72
CA LEU A 118 -8.03 -19.41 -4.51
C LEU A 118 -8.75 -20.75 -4.34
N ALA A 119 -8.00 -21.84 -4.15
CA ALA A 119 -8.49 -23.20 -3.93
C ALA A 119 -7.65 -23.92 -2.88
N ASP A 120 -8.06 -25.14 -2.48
CA ASP A 120 -7.38 -26.01 -1.51
C ASP A 120 -6.90 -25.27 -0.25
N LEU A 121 -7.80 -24.47 0.35
CA LEU A 121 -7.48 -23.68 1.53
C LEU A 121 -7.15 -24.61 2.69
N LYS A 122 -5.98 -24.41 3.30
CA LYS A 122 -5.55 -25.13 4.51
C LYS A 122 -5.25 -24.15 5.62
N VAL A 123 -5.60 -24.52 6.85
CA VAL A 123 -5.22 -23.79 8.07
C VAL A 123 -4.35 -24.69 8.93
N LYS A 124 -3.18 -24.18 9.30
CA LYS A 124 -2.26 -24.81 10.26
C LYS A 124 -2.01 -23.86 11.42
N THR A 125 -2.23 -24.30 12.66
CA THR A 125 -1.94 -23.55 13.88
C THR A 125 -0.92 -24.26 14.76
N VAL A 126 -0.08 -23.48 15.44
CA VAL A 126 0.90 -23.93 16.43
C VAL A 126 0.92 -22.91 17.57
N GLY A 127 0.50 -23.32 18.77
CA GLY A 127 0.36 -22.41 19.91
C GLY A 127 -0.58 -21.25 19.60
N THR A 128 -0.08 -20.02 19.72
CA THR A 128 -0.83 -18.77 19.45
C THR A 128 -0.62 -18.22 18.03
N SER A 129 -0.14 -19.03 17.09
CA SER A 129 0.16 -18.61 15.72
C SER A 129 -0.40 -19.58 14.69
N GLY A 130 -0.61 -19.13 13.46
CA GLY A 130 -0.97 -20.00 12.36
C GLY A 130 -0.70 -19.42 10.98
N THR A 131 -0.94 -20.25 9.97
CA THR A 131 -0.84 -19.92 8.55
C THR A 131 -2.08 -20.44 7.84
N LEU A 132 -2.64 -19.61 6.96
CA LEU A 132 -3.60 -20.02 5.94
C LEU A 132 -2.84 -20.16 4.62
N THR A 133 -2.79 -21.37 4.06
CA THR A 133 -2.26 -21.64 2.71
C THR A 133 -3.39 -21.85 1.73
N ALA A 134 -3.13 -21.61 0.44
CA ALA A 134 -4.07 -21.87 -0.64
C ALA A 134 -3.32 -22.12 -1.96
N ASP A 135 -3.91 -22.90 -2.85
CA ASP A 135 -3.54 -22.92 -4.25
C ASP A 135 -4.03 -21.63 -4.90
N VAL A 136 -3.12 -20.89 -5.55
CA VAL A 136 -3.40 -19.60 -6.18
C VAL A 136 -3.25 -19.75 -7.69
N THR A 137 -4.35 -19.72 -8.44
CA THR A 137 -4.31 -19.55 -9.89
C THR A 137 -4.36 -18.07 -10.23
N SER A 138 -3.38 -17.58 -10.99
CA SER A 138 -3.36 -16.23 -11.56
C SER A 138 -2.79 -16.27 -12.98
N ALA A 139 -3.37 -15.51 -13.90
CA ALA A 139 -2.97 -15.46 -15.31
C ALA A 139 -2.84 -16.86 -15.98
N GLY A 140 -3.68 -17.81 -15.58
CA GLY A 140 -3.69 -19.19 -16.09
C GLY A 140 -2.57 -20.10 -15.56
N SER A 141 -1.78 -19.67 -14.57
CA SER A 141 -0.79 -20.49 -13.87
C SER A 141 -1.20 -20.68 -12.40
N THR A 142 -1.07 -21.89 -11.87
CA THR A 142 -1.29 -22.17 -10.44
C THR A 142 0.04 -22.25 -9.71
N ALA A 143 0.11 -21.61 -8.55
CA ALA A 143 1.11 -21.86 -7.52
C ALA A 143 0.43 -22.62 -6.38
N ASP A 144 0.95 -23.82 -6.07
CA ASP A 144 0.37 -24.71 -5.07
C ASP A 144 0.84 -24.32 -3.66
N ASP A 145 -0.03 -24.47 -2.65
CA ASP A 145 0.29 -24.31 -1.23
C ASP A 145 0.95 -22.97 -0.82
N VAL A 146 0.63 -21.87 -1.54
CA VAL A 146 1.12 -20.51 -1.23
C VAL A 146 0.78 -20.14 0.21
N ALA A 147 1.76 -19.68 0.99
CA ALA A 147 1.55 -19.27 2.38
C ALA A 147 0.84 -17.92 2.45
N PHE A 148 -0.44 -17.87 2.08
CA PHE A 148 -1.17 -16.66 1.73
C PHE A 148 -1.30 -15.66 2.89
N ALA A 149 -1.67 -16.12 4.08
CA ALA A 149 -1.85 -15.26 5.25
C ALA A 149 -1.27 -15.85 6.54
N SER A 150 -0.69 -15.00 7.37
CA SER A 150 -0.39 -15.30 8.78
C SER A 150 -1.62 -15.03 9.64
N LEU A 151 -1.83 -15.88 10.65
CA LEU A 151 -2.94 -15.83 11.59
C LEU A 151 -2.39 -15.61 13.02
N ASP A 152 -2.92 -14.62 13.72
CA ASP A 152 -2.58 -14.35 15.13
C ASP A 152 -3.67 -14.87 16.07
N LEU A 153 -3.35 -15.89 16.88
CA LEU A 153 -4.27 -16.47 17.86
C LEU A 153 -3.96 -16.00 19.29
N SER A 154 -3.05 -15.05 19.50
CA SER A 154 -2.63 -14.58 20.84
C SER A 154 -3.79 -14.00 21.66
N GLY A 155 -4.68 -13.23 21.02
CA GLY A 155 -5.91 -12.70 21.59
C GLY A 155 -7.13 -13.61 21.47
N VAL A 156 -7.07 -14.66 20.65
CA VAL A 156 -8.22 -15.55 20.36
C VAL A 156 -8.29 -16.68 21.40
N ARG A 157 -9.49 -17.09 21.80
CA ARG A 157 -9.70 -18.24 22.69
C ARG A 157 -10.70 -19.21 22.06
N PRO A 158 -10.50 -20.53 22.21
CA PRO A 158 -11.44 -21.51 21.67
C PRO A 158 -12.79 -21.39 22.38
N GLY A 159 -13.85 -21.19 21.60
CA GLY A 159 -15.25 -21.25 22.00
C GLY A 159 -15.84 -22.64 21.81
N ALA A 160 -17.02 -22.85 22.40
CA ALA A 160 -17.84 -24.04 22.19
C ALA A 160 -18.91 -23.75 21.12
N GLY A 161 -18.78 -24.39 19.97
CA GLY A 161 -19.75 -24.34 18.88
C GLY A 161 -20.84 -25.40 18.99
N ALA A 162 -21.73 -25.42 17.99
CA ALA A 162 -22.72 -26.49 17.83
C ALA A 162 -22.05 -27.87 17.68
N ASP A 163 -22.76 -28.92 18.07
CA ASP A 163 -22.34 -30.33 17.94
C ASP A 163 -20.96 -30.67 18.55
N GLY A 164 -20.49 -29.87 19.51
CA GLY A 164 -19.20 -30.05 20.16
C GLY A 164 -18.01 -29.51 19.37
N ALA A 165 -18.25 -28.67 18.35
CA ALA A 165 -17.19 -28.00 17.62
C ALA A 165 -16.36 -27.07 18.53
N MET A 166 -15.07 -26.97 18.26
CA MET A 166 -14.18 -25.93 18.79
C MET A 166 -14.16 -24.78 17.80
N THR A 167 -14.57 -23.58 18.23
CA THR A 167 -14.59 -22.38 17.37
C THR A 167 -13.48 -21.40 17.74
N PHE A 168 -12.90 -20.74 16.75
CA PHE A 168 -11.93 -19.68 16.88
C PHE A 168 -12.42 -18.53 16.02
N ASP A 169 -13.20 -17.63 16.63
CA ASP A 169 -13.90 -16.58 15.91
C ASP A 169 -13.05 -15.32 15.78
N GLY A 170 -13.04 -14.72 14.58
CA GLY A 170 -12.44 -13.39 14.35
C GLY A 170 -10.91 -13.35 14.46
N ILE A 171 -10.20 -14.42 14.09
CA ILE A 171 -8.74 -14.51 14.10
C ILE A 171 -8.13 -13.42 13.20
N PRO A 172 -7.36 -12.46 13.73
CA PRO A 172 -6.66 -11.47 12.92
C PRO A 172 -5.73 -12.12 11.89
N ALA A 173 -5.81 -11.63 10.65
CA ALA A 173 -5.04 -12.14 9.53
C ALA A 173 -4.24 -11.02 8.85
N THR A 174 -3.00 -11.33 8.46
CA THR A 174 -2.12 -10.41 7.70
C THR A 174 -1.54 -11.10 6.48
N LEU A 175 -1.48 -10.39 5.37
CA LEU A 175 -0.93 -10.88 4.11
C LEU A 175 0.58 -11.12 4.22
N THR A 176 1.09 -12.24 3.72
CA THR A 176 2.53 -12.52 3.67
C THR A 176 3.18 -11.92 2.41
N ALA A 177 4.50 -12.02 2.26
CA ALA A 177 5.18 -11.71 1.00
C ALA A 177 4.72 -12.59 -0.18
N GLU A 178 4.40 -13.86 0.07
CA GLU A 178 3.91 -14.79 -0.95
C GLU A 178 2.46 -14.45 -1.35
N GLY A 179 1.59 -14.20 -0.36
CA GLY A 179 0.22 -13.73 -0.60
C GLY A 179 0.18 -12.36 -1.30
N ALA A 180 1.10 -11.45 -0.98
CA ALA A 180 1.24 -10.16 -1.69
C ALA A 180 1.55 -10.33 -3.18
N SER A 181 2.32 -11.37 -3.53
CA SER A 181 2.67 -11.70 -4.91
C SER A 181 1.44 -12.19 -5.71
N ALA A 182 0.48 -12.86 -5.06
CA ALA A 182 -0.79 -13.27 -5.69
C ALA A 182 -1.64 -12.08 -6.20
N PHE A 183 -1.46 -10.89 -5.61
CA PHE A 183 -2.15 -9.66 -6.02
C PHE A 183 -1.31 -8.77 -6.95
N ASN A 184 -0.31 -9.32 -7.64
CA ASN A 184 0.64 -8.58 -8.48
C ASN A 184 1.31 -7.39 -7.74
N GLY A 185 1.52 -7.53 -6.42
CA GLY A 185 2.11 -6.47 -5.59
C GLY A 185 1.19 -5.28 -5.25
N MET A 186 -0.12 -5.36 -5.56
CA MET A 186 -1.11 -4.34 -5.18
C MET A 186 -1.18 -4.11 -3.66
N TYR A 187 -0.96 -5.17 -2.89
CA TYR A 187 -0.85 -5.15 -1.44
C TYR A 187 0.57 -5.53 -1.02
N LYS A 188 1.03 -4.97 0.11
CA LYS A 188 2.34 -5.28 0.69
C LYS A 188 2.20 -6.38 1.74
N GLU A 189 3.31 -7.05 2.04
CA GLU A 189 3.43 -7.89 3.24
C GLU A 189 3.02 -7.10 4.49
N GLY A 190 2.39 -7.79 5.45
CA GLY A 190 1.82 -7.19 6.66
C GLY A 190 0.48 -6.48 6.46
N ALA A 191 -0.03 -6.36 5.23
CA ALA A 191 -1.35 -5.75 4.99
C ALA A 191 -2.45 -6.53 5.71
N THR A 192 -3.23 -5.84 6.55
CA THR A 192 -4.36 -6.42 7.29
C THR A 192 -5.39 -6.99 6.31
N LEU A 193 -5.77 -8.24 6.54
CA LEU A 193 -6.81 -8.96 5.81
C LEU A 193 -8.11 -9.00 6.63
N ASP A 194 -9.18 -9.52 6.04
CA ASP A 194 -10.38 -9.82 6.83
C ASP A 194 -10.03 -10.89 7.87
N PRO A 195 -10.55 -10.79 9.10
CA PRO A 195 -10.33 -11.82 10.11
C PRO A 195 -10.98 -13.14 9.68
N ALA A 196 -10.38 -14.26 10.06
CA ALA A 196 -10.86 -15.61 9.76
C ALA A 196 -11.61 -16.20 10.96
N SER A 197 -12.73 -16.87 10.74
CA SER A 197 -13.38 -17.71 11.75
C SER A 197 -13.24 -19.18 11.40
N LEU A 198 -12.65 -19.95 12.31
CA LEU A 198 -12.39 -21.39 12.15
C LEU A 198 -13.27 -22.20 13.10
N SER A 199 -13.95 -23.21 12.59
CA SER A 199 -14.69 -24.19 13.40
C SER A 199 -14.22 -25.60 13.05
N VAL A 200 -13.90 -26.43 14.05
CA VAL A 200 -13.46 -27.82 13.84
C VAL A 200 -14.12 -28.78 14.82
N VAL A 201 -14.51 -29.96 14.33
CA VAL A 201 -15.13 -31.04 15.12
C VAL A 201 -14.14 -32.19 15.22
N ALA A 202 -13.68 -32.46 16.44
CA ALA A 202 -12.83 -33.62 16.72
C ALA A 202 -13.66 -34.92 16.67
N GLY A 203 -13.19 -35.87 15.86
CA GLY A 203 -13.67 -37.23 15.87
C GLY A 203 -13.20 -37.99 17.12
N LYS A 204 -13.66 -39.23 17.26
CA LYS A 204 -13.14 -40.13 18.29
C LYS A 204 -11.68 -40.48 17.99
N ALA A 205 -10.87 -40.62 19.05
CA ALA A 205 -9.56 -41.22 18.94
C ALA A 205 -9.66 -42.59 18.24
N PRO A 206 -8.67 -42.98 17.41
CA PRO A 206 -8.58 -44.34 16.89
C PRO A 206 -8.61 -45.32 18.06
N THR A 207 -9.60 -46.22 18.08
CA THR A 207 -9.62 -47.31 19.05
C THR A 207 -8.70 -48.41 18.56
N ASP A 208 -7.54 -48.57 19.20
CA ASP A 208 -6.70 -49.74 18.99
C ASP A 208 -7.50 -51.04 19.24
N PRO A 209 -7.18 -52.13 18.52
CA PRO A 209 -7.77 -53.44 18.81
C PRO A 209 -7.44 -53.86 20.25
N PRO A 210 -8.36 -54.55 20.94
CA PRO A 210 -8.21 -54.83 22.37
C PRO A 210 -7.01 -55.75 22.62
N THR A 211 -5.97 -55.21 23.25
CA THR A 211 -4.84 -55.99 23.77
C THR A 211 -5.23 -56.60 25.11
N THR A 212 -5.23 -57.94 25.17
CA THR A 212 -5.67 -58.69 26.35
C THR A 212 -4.52 -58.92 27.34
N GLU A 213 -4.61 -58.27 28.51
CA GLU A 213 -4.12 -58.72 29.83
C GLU A 213 -2.59 -58.92 30.04
N PRO A 214 -2.10 -59.11 31.30
CA PRO A 214 -2.82 -59.22 32.59
C PRO A 214 -2.43 -58.18 33.67
N GLY A 215 -3.24 -58.09 34.73
CA GLY A 215 -3.02 -57.19 35.88
C GLY A 215 -2.33 -57.81 37.11
N THR A 216 -1.98 -56.95 38.07
CA THR A 216 -1.59 -57.13 39.50
C THR A 216 -0.94 -55.79 39.93
N ASP A 217 -0.94 -55.26 41.16
CA ASP A 217 -1.72 -55.39 42.41
C ASP A 217 -1.40 -54.08 43.22
N PRO A 218 -2.22 -53.55 44.17
CA PRO A 218 -2.03 -52.19 44.69
C PRO A 218 -1.11 -52.09 45.92
N GLY A 219 -0.23 -51.07 45.94
CA GLY A 219 0.76 -50.84 47.01
C GLY A 219 0.80 -49.41 47.59
N THR A 220 0.06 -49.23 48.69
CA THR A 220 0.29 -48.33 49.86
C THR A 220 1.20 -47.07 49.77
N ASP A 221 0.59 -45.91 50.10
CA ASP A 221 1.20 -44.72 50.74
C ASP A 221 1.70 -45.05 52.18
N PRO A 222 2.80 -44.47 52.72
CA PRO A 222 2.74 -43.17 53.46
C PRO A 222 4.01 -42.27 53.46
N GLY A 223 3.87 -40.94 53.64
CA GLY A 223 4.93 -40.17 54.36
C GLY A 223 5.10 -38.64 54.19
N THR A 224 4.35 -37.85 54.97
CA THR A 224 4.79 -36.67 55.81
C THR A 224 5.73 -35.55 55.30
N ASP A 225 5.19 -34.31 55.37
CA ASP A 225 5.81 -32.97 55.60
C ASP A 225 6.57 -32.89 56.98
N PRO A 226 7.30 -31.83 57.46
CA PRO A 226 7.45 -30.43 56.98
C PRO A 226 8.87 -29.77 57.05
N GLY A 227 9.01 -28.49 56.61
CA GLY A 227 10.29 -27.74 56.70
C GLY A 227 10.31 -26.20 56.45
N THR A 228 9.61 -25.43 57.28
CA THR A 228 9.78 -23.99 57.65
C THR A 228 10.83 -23.04 56.98
N ASP A 229 10.34 -21.99 56.30
CA ASP A 229 10.43 -20.51 56.59
C ASP A 229 11.78 -19.79 56.98
N PRO A 230 11.90 -18.44 57.10
CA PRO A 230 12.46 -17.58 56.03
C PRO A 230 13.60 -16.63 56.51
N GLY A 231 14.07 -15.72 55.63
CA GLY A 231 15.01 -14.65 56.00
C GLY A 231 14.89 -13.36 55.17
N THR A 232 14.34 -12.31 55.77
CA THR A 232 14.51 -10.89 55.39
C THR A 232 15.91 -10.40 55.85
N ASP A 233 16.53 -9.33 55.34
CA ASP A 233 16.11 -7.91 55.31
C ASP A 233 17.12 -7.06 54.47
N PRO A 234 16.84 -5.79 54.06
CA PRO A 234 17.68 -5.04 53.10
C PRO A 234 18.42 -3.81 53.69
N GLY A 235 19.28 -3.19 52.86
CA GLY A 235 19.77 -1.80 53.01
C GLY A 235 20.72 -1.46 51.83
N THR A 236 20.49 -0.46 50.97
CA THR A 236 20.45 1.01 51.13
C THR A 236 21.75 1.65 51.63
N ASP A 237 22.44 2.34 50.73
CA ASP A 237 23.46 3.35 51.04
C ASP A 237 23.42 4.49 49.98
N PRO A 238 23.27 5.77 50.37
CA PRO A 238 23.33 6.91 49.47
C PRO A 238 24.57 7.80 49.70
N GLY A 239 25.49 7.82 48.74
CA GLY A 239 26.68 8.69 48.75
C GLY A 239 26.53 9.92 47.85
N THR A 240 26.60 11.12 48.43
CA THR A 240 26.67 12.42 47.71
C THR A 240 28.06 13.03 47.86
N ASP A 241 28.53 13.78 46.85
CA ASP A 241 29.59 14.78 47.03
C ASP A 241 29.47 15.92 45.97
N PRO A 242 29.54 17.22 46.34
CA PRO A 242 29.46 18.35 45.41
C PRO A 242 30.81 19.11 45.22
N GLY A 243 31.02 19.78 44.07
CA GLY A 243 32.27 20.50 43.77
C GLY A 243 32.13 21.81 42.97
N THR A 244 32.84 22.85 43.42
CA THR A 244 32.76 24.30 43.05
C THR A 244 34.06 24.85 42.43
N ASP A 245 34.11 25.93 41.61
CA ASP A 245 33.03 26.73 40.99
C ASP A 245 33.44 27.38 39.62
N PRO A 246 34.08 28.58 39.49
CA PRO A 246 33.76 29.43 38.32
C PRO A 246 34.93 29.80 37.37
N GLY A 247 34.58 30.35 36.20
CA GLY A 247 35.49 31.06 35.31
C GLY A 247 34.77 32.02 34.35
N THR A 248 35.01 33.33 34.51
CA THR A 248 34.43 34.43 33.71
C THR A 248 35.45 35.03 32.73
N ASP A 249 35.04 35.40 31.51
CA ASP A 249 35.29 36.74 30.94
C ASP A 249 34.45 37.00 29.65
N PRO A 250 34.05 38.25 29.33
CA PRO A 250 33.32 38.59 28.10
C PRO A 250 34.21 39.28 27.04
N GLY A 251 33.90 39.08 25.75
CA GLY A 251 34.59 39.73 24.63
C GLY A 251 33.64 40.37 23.63
N THR A 252 33.67 41.70 23.52
CA THR A 252 32.90 42.52 22.58
C THR A 252 33.71 42.88 21.33
N ASP A 253 33.10 42.90 20.14
CA ASP A 253 33.31 43.97 19.16
C ASP A 253 32.19 44.03 18.10
N PRO A 254 31.59 45.20 17.78
CA PRO A 254 30.65 45.37 16.67
C PRO A 254 31.28 46.12 15.47
N GLY A 255 31.41 45.44 14.32
CA GLY A 255 31.91 46.04 13.08
C GLY A 255 30.80 46.49 12.13
N THR A 256 30.65 47.81 11.96
CA THR A 256 29.75 48.44 10.97
C THR A 256 30.46 48.79 9.67
N ASP A 257 29.82 48.60 8.51
CA ASP A 257 29.82 49.60 7.42
C ASP A 257 28.65 49.37 6.43
N PRO A 258 27.89 50.41 5.99
CA PRO A 258 26.81 50.28 5.01
C PRO A 258 27.20 50.80 3.61
N GLY A 259 27.07 49.95 2.58
CA GLY A 259 27.27 50.32 1.18
C GLY A 259 25.97 50.65 0.42
N THR A 260 25.65 51.93 0.28
CA THR A 260 24.81 52.49 -0.82
C THR A 260 25.55 52.33 -2.15
N ASP A 261 25.00 52.16 -3.36
CA ASP A 261 23.88 52.76 -4.12
C ASP A 261 23.93 52.11 -5.56
N PRO A 262 23.15 52.46 -6.61
CA PRO A 262 21.76 52.96 -6.72
C PRO A 262 20.83 51.97 -7.46
N GLY A 263 19.53 52.28 -7.49
CA GLY A 263 18.52 51.49 -8.21
C GLY A 263 18.51 51.65 -9.73
N THR A 264 17.93 50.67 -10.41
CA THR A 264 17.55 50.72 -11.83
C THR A 264 16.04 50.85 -11.99
N ASP A 265 15.61 51.99 -12.51
CA ASP A 265 14.26 52.32 -12.94
C ASP A 265 13.74 51.35 -14.04
N PRO A 266 12.61 50.65 -13.86
CA PRO A 266 11.92 49.95 -14.93
C PRO A 266 11.04 50.95 -15.70
N GLY A 267 11.48 51.32 -16.90
CA GLY A 267 10.85 52.37 -17.71
C GLY A 267 9.35 52.13 -17.96
N THR A 268 8.54 53.10 -17.56
CA THR A 268 7.08 53.08 -17.72
C THR A 268 6.66 53.18 -19.20
N THR A 269 6.28 52.07 -19.81
CA THR A 269 5.28 52.11 -20.90
C THR A 269 3.92 52.49 -20.33
N PRO A 270 3.14 53.39 -20.95
CA PRO A 270 1.84 53.78 -20.42
C PRO A 270 0.84 52.65 -20.60
N THR A 271 0.63 51.84 -19.57
CA THR A 271 -0.53 50.97 -19.47
C THR A 271 -1.78 51.83 -19.34
N THR A 272 -2.82 51.52 -20.12
CA THR A 272 -4.18 51.99 -19.85
C THR A 272 -4.50 51.63 -18.39
N PRO A 273 -5.02 52.55 -17.56
CA PRO A 273 -5.27 52.24 -16.16
C PRO A 273 -6.17 51.01 -16.06
N ALA A 274 -5.65 49.96 -15.41
CA ALA A 274 -6.39 48.72 -15.21
C ALA A 274 -7.73 49.05 -14.54
N THR A 275 -8.82 48.46 -15.05
CA THR A 275 -10.11 48.63 -14.37
C THR A 275 -9.98 48.00 -12.99
N PRO A 276 -10.28 48.72 -11.88
CA PRO A 276 -10.07 48.20 -10.53
C PRO A 276 -10.63 46.79 -10.36
N GLY A 277 -9.83 45.89 -9.80
CA GLY A 277 -10.20 44.49 -9.64
C GLY A 277 -10.13 43.64 -10.92
N THR A 278 -9.44 44.06 -11.99
CA THR A 278 -9.13 43.16 -13.10
C THR A 278 -8.01 42.20 -12.69
N VAL A 279 -8.20 40.91 -12.89
CA VAL A 279 -7.13 39.90 -12.75
C VAL A 279 -6.41 39.79 -14.08
N VAL A 280 -5.08 39.98 -14.06
CA VAL A 280 -4.22 40.02 -15.27
C VAL A 280 -3.27 38.83 -15.40
N ASP A 281 -2.90 38.19 -14.29
CA ASP A 281 -2.24 36.89 -14.27
C ASP A 281 -2.69 36.08 -13.03
N GLY A 282 -2.37 34.79 -12.98
CA GLY A 282 -2.67 33.93 -11.85
C GLY A 282 -2.31 32.47 -12.06
N ASN A 283 -2.27 31.73 -10.95
CA ASN A 283 -2.12 30.28 -10.92
C ASN A 283 -3.25 29.65 -10.09
N LEU A 284 -3.77 28.54 -10.58
CA LEU A 284 -4.60 27.60 -9.82
C LEU A 284 -3.81 26.30 -9.63
N ASP A 285 -3.65 25.87 -8.39
CA ASP A 285 -3.03 24.60 -8.02
C ASP A 285 -4.09 23.61 -7.54
N TRP A 286 -4.20 22.46 -8.21
CA TRP A 286 -5.15 21.41 -7.88
C TRP A 286 -4.69 20.02 -8.35
N GLY A 287 -4.87 19.01 -7.51
CA GLY A 287 -4.44 17.63 -7.78
C GLY A 287 -5.49 16.73 -8.43
N VAL A 288 -6.73 17.20 -8.61
CA VAL A 288 -7.93 16.37 -8.84
C VAL A 288 -8.22 15.50 -7.62
N LYS A 289 -7.53 14.37 -7.48
CA LYS A 289 -7.58 13.50 -6.30
C LYS A 289 -6.33 12.63 -6.23
N GLU A 290 -5.64 12.60 -5.09
CA GLU A 290 -4.39 11.82 -4.93
C GLU A 290 -4.58 10.35 -5.30
N SER A 291 -5.57 9.69 -4.69
CA SER A 291 -5.88 8.29 -4.98
C SER A 291 -6.19 8.00 -6.46
N PHE A 292 -6.71 8.99 -7.20
CA PHE A 292 -6.94 8.87 -8.64
C PHE A 292 -5.62 8.97 -9.41
N ARG A 293 -4.74 9.93 -9.08
CA ARG A 293 -3.40 10.02 -9.70
C ARG A 293 -2.62 8.72 -9.50
N THR A 294 -2.59 8.21 -8.27
CA THR A 294 -1.89 6.95 -7.91
C THR A 294 -2.47 5.74 -8.64
N TYR A 295 -3.79 5.69 -8.85
CA TYR A 295 -4.42 4.65 -9.67
C TYR A 295 -4.01 4.77 -11.15
N VAL A 296 -4.06 5.96 -11.73
CA VAL A 296 -3.71 6.22 -13.14
C VAL A 296 -2.26 5.82 -13.43
N THR A 297 -1.30 6.24 -12.59
CA THR A 297 0.12 5.95 -12.80
C THR A 297 0.60 4.65 -12.15
N GLY A 298 -0.29 3.93 -11.46
CA GLY A 298 0.02 2.69 -10.75
C GLY A 298 -0.09 1.44 -11.65
N PRO A 299 0.25 0.25 -11.10
CA PRO A 299 0.30 -1.02 -11.85
C PRO A 299 -1.09 -1.57 -12.23
N ILE A 300 -2.16 -0.82 -11.96
CA ILE A 300 -3.55 -1.22 -12.25
C ILE A 300 -4.02 -0.62 -13.57
N ALA A 301 -3.88 0.70 -13.74
CA ALA A 301 -4.23 1.37 -14.98
C ALA A 301 -3.06 1.46 -15.96
N GLU A 302 -1.81 1.28 -15.48
CA GLU A 302 -0.56 1.39 -16.27
C GLU A 302 -0.55 2.61 -17.20
N GLY A 303 -1.03 3.71 -16.66
CA GLY A 303 -1.40 4.90 -17.40
C GLY A 303 -0.36 6.01 -17.37
N LYS A 304 -0.75 7.16 -17.89
CA LYS A 304 0.06 8.37 -17.94
C LYS A 304 -0.80 9.62 -17.81
N VAL A 305 -0.14 10.73 -17.51
CA VAL A 305 -0.75 12.07 -17.47
C VAL A 305 -0.12 12.94 -18.55
N GLU A 306 -0.95 13.60 -19.35
CA GLU A 306 -0.54 14.59 -20.35
C GLU A 306 -0.98 15.98 -19.87
N LEU A 307 -0.07 16.96 -19.92
CA LEU A 307 -0.34 18.36 -19.57
C LEU A 307 -0.34 19.22 -20.83
N THR A 308 -1.30 20.12 -20.95
CA THR A 308 -1.45 21.01 -22.13
C THR A 308 -1.50 22.48 -21.72
N ASP A 309 -1.34 23.37 -22.71
CA ASP A 309 -1.66 24.80 -22.63
C ASP A 309 -0.94 25.58 -21.51
N GLY A 310 0.25 25.10 -21.11
CA GLY A 310 1.09 25.68 -20.06
C GLY A 310 0.92 25.07 -18.67
N ALA A 311 0.04 24.08 -18.49
CA ALA A 311 -0.07 23.38 -17.21
C ALA A 311 1.23 22.66 -16.85
N THR A 312 1.58 22.67 -15.56
CA THR A 312 2.82 22.05 -15.03
C THR A 312 2.52 21.15 -13.83
N GLY A 313 3.38 20.16 -13.58
CA GLY A 313 3.26 19.29 -12.41
C GLY A 313 3.81 19.96 -11.15
N THR A 314 3.20 19.67 -10.00
CA THR A 314 3.65 20.09 -8.66
C THR A 314 3.78 18.87 -7.74
N ALA A 315 4.34 19.04 -6.54
CA ALA A 315 4.45 17.96 -5.56
C ALA A 315 3.08 17.34 -5.17
N SER A 316 2.00 18.14 -5.19
CA SER A 316 0.65 17.74 -4.76
C SER A 316 -0.36 17.61 -5.91
N GLY A 317 0.02 17.88 -7.16
CA GLY A 317 -0.93 17.94 -8.26
C GLY A 317 -0.42 18.66 -9.50
N TYR A 318 -1.23 19.61 -9.99
CA TYR A 318 -0.98 20.36 -11.21
C TYR A 318 -1.22 21.85 -10.98
N ARG A 319 -0.45 22.68 -11.69
CA ARG A 319 -0.58 24.13 -11.76
C ARG A 319 -1.12 24.54 -13.12
N PHE A 320 -2.17 25.36 -13.11
CA PHE A 320 -2.86 25.93 -14.27
C PHE A 320 -2.60 27.45 -14.29
N PRO A 321 -1.77 27.97 -15.22
CA PRO A 321 -1.29 29.36 -15.18
C PRO A 321 -2.20 30.34 -15.94
N LYS A 322 -1.78 31.61 -16.04
CA LYS A 322 -2.46 32.67 -16.82
C LYS A 322 -3.90 32.87 -16.39
N GLY A 323 -4.10 33.03 -15.08
CA GLY A 323 -5.36 33.45 -14.49
C GLY A 323 -5.81 34.80 -15.05
N ALA A 324 -7.05 34.88 -15.50
CA ALA A 324 -7.65 36.12 -16.00
C ALA A 324 -9.10 36.23 -15.49
N GLY A 325 -9.57 37.43 -15.18
CA GLY A 325 -10.93 37.61 -14.66
C GLY A 325 -11.14 38.87 -13.83
N LYS A 326 -11.93 38.74 -12.76
CA LYS A 326 -12.31 39.83 -11.85
C LYS A 326 -12.26 39.44 -10.39
N TRP A 327 -11.77 40.38 -9.59
CA TRP A 327 -11.75 40.40 -8.14
C TRP A 327 -12.60 41.59 -7.66
N ASP A 328 -13.52 41.34 -6.73
CA ASP A 328 -14.33 42.35 -6.08
C ASP A 328 -13.86 42.50 -4.62
N ALA A 329 -13.21 43.62 -4.32
CA ALA A 329 -12.55 43.85 -3.04
C ALA A 329 -13.53 44.03 -1.86
N ASP A 330 -14.73 44.56 -2.13
CA ASP A 330 -15.77 44.85 -1.14
C ASP A 330 -16.46 43.56 -0.68
N THR A 331 -16.80 42.68 -1.62
CA THR A 331 -17.48 41.39 -1.35
C THR A 331 -16.52 40.21 -1.17
N LYS A 332 -15.23 40.42 -1.48
CA LYS A 332 -14.18 39.38 -1.54
C LYS A 332 -14.52 38.23 -2.51
N ALA A 333 -15.23 38.55 -3.60
CA ALA A 333 -15.59 37.59 -4.63
C ALA A 333 -14.53 37.56 -5.74
N LEU A 334 -14.11 36.36 -6.11
CA LEU A 334 -13.24 36.08 -7.25
C LEU A 334 -14.06 35.38 -8.34
N ASN A 335 -13.88 35.79 -9.59
CA ASN A 335 -14.30 35.05 -10.77
C ASN A 335 -13.12 35.06 -11.76
N ALA A 336 -12.40 33.96 -11.89
CA ALA A 336 -11.22 33.85 -12.75
C ALA A 336 -11.17 32.50 -13.48
N SER A 337 -10.74 32.55 -14.74
CA SER A 337 -10.42 31.40 -15.60
C SER A 337 -8.91 31.22 -15.71
N PHE A 338 -8.43 29.99 -15.81
CA PHE A 338 -7.01 29.64 -15.88
C PHE A 338 -6.73 28.84 -17.17
N SER A 339 -5.61 29.17 -17.81
CA SER A 339 -5.10 28.37 -18.93
C SER A 339 -4.54 27.04 -18.44
N GLY A 340 -4.44 26.08 -19.35
CA GLY A 340 -3.89 24.76 -19.05
C GLY A 340 -4.93 23.66 -19.15
N GLY A 341 -4.43 22.43 -19.26
CA GLY A 341 -5.25 21.22 -19.20
C GLY A 341 -4.46 20.04 -18.64
N VAL A 342 -5.19 19.09 -18.07
CA VAL A 342 -4.65 17.81 -17.60
C VAL A 342 -5.48 16.68 -18.17
N ARG A 343 -4.83 15.67 -18.75
CA ARG A 343 -5.47 14.49 -19.32
C ARG A 343 -4.87 13.22 -18.72
N PHE A 344 -5.75 12.38 -18.20
CA PHE A 344 -5.44 11.10 -17.60
C PHE A 344 -5.77 9.99 -18.59
N LEU A 345 -4.78 9.16 -18.90
CA LEU A 345 -4.90 8.02 -19.81
C LEU A 345 -4.53 6.76 -19.04
N GLY A 346 -5.30 5.69 -19.22
CA GLY A 346 -5.05 4.40 -18.55
C GLY A 346 -5.81 3.25 -19.21
N HIS A 347 -5.51 2.02 -18.78
CA HIS A 347 -6.02 0.78 -19.37
C HIS A 347 -5.74 0.72 -20.87
N LEU A 348 -4.46 0.72 -21.25
CA LEU A 348 -4.04 0.64 -22.65
C LEU A 348 -4.28 -0.77 -23.19
N GLN A 349 -5.37 -0.96 -23.93
CA GLN A 349 -5.74 -2.23 -24.53
C GLN A 349 -5.81 -2.09 -26.06
N GLN A 350 -5.09 -2.95 -26.78
CA GLN A 350 -5.06 -2.97 -28.25
C GLN A 350 -4.75 -1.59 -28.90
N GLY A 351 -3.89 -0.79 -28.25
CA GLY A 351 -3.50 0.55 -28.72
C GLY A 351 -4.50 1.66 -28.39
N THR A 352 -5.58 1.37 -27.66
CA THR A 352 -6.58 2.35 -27.20
C THR A 352 -6.63 2.38 -25.68
N TYR A 353 -6.68 3.57 -25.08
CA TYR A 353 -6.90 3.71 -23.63
C TYR A 353 -8.39 3.54 -23.32
N ALA A 354 -8.76 2.73 -22.33
CA ALA A 354 -10.14 2.65 -21.85
C ALA A 354 -10.48 3.82 -20.92
N LEU A 355 -9.54 4.25 -20.06
CA LEU A 355 -9.60 5.50 -19.32
C LEU A 355 -9.04 6.63 -20.20
N ASP A 356 -9.86 7.63 -20.49
CA ASP A 356 -9.45 8.88 -21.13
C ASP A 356 -10.28 10.02 -20.54
N LEU A 357 -9.70 10.78 -19.61
CA LEU A 357 -10.37 11.86 -18.87
C LEU A 357 -9.51 13.13 -18.95
N LYS A 358 -10.03 14.18 -19.58
CA LYS A 358 -9.39 15.50 -19.69
C LYS A 358 -10.19 16.57 -18.96
N PHE A 359 -9.49 17.43 -18.21
CA PHE A 359 -9.97 18.72 -17.72
C PHE A 359 -9.22 19.86 -18.45
N SER A 360 -9.92 20.93 -18.83
CA SER A 360 -9.37 22.17 -19.39
C SER A 360 -10.28 23.37 -19.07
N ASP A 361 -9.84 24.60 -19.36
CA ASP A 361 -10.59 25.85 -19.07
C ASP A 361 -11.15 25.90 -17.65
N LEU A 362 -10.27 25.72 -16.66
CA LEU A 362 -10.64 25.68 -15.25
C LEU A 362 -11.05 27.08 -14.80
N LYS A 363 -12.22 27.22 -14.17
CA LYS A 363 -12.70 28.50 -13.63
C LYS A 363 -13.06 28.37 -12.15
N VAL A 364 -12.71 29.39 -11.37
CA VAL A 364 -13.08 29.49 -9.95
C VAL A 364 -13.97 30.71 -9.76
N THR A 365 -15.18 30.47 -9.23
CA THR A 365 -16.10 31.52 -8.78
C THR A 365 -16.32 31.40 -7.28
N THR A 366 -16.14 32.48 -6.52
CA THR A 366 -16.31 32.51 -5.06
C THR A 366 -17.36 33.53 -4.61
N LYS A 367 -17.97 33.27 -3.45
CA LYS A 367 -18.91 34.17 -2.79
C LYS A 367 -18.85 33.96 -1.28
N GLY A 368 -18.25 34.91 -0.56
CA GLY A 368 -18.00 34.74 0.88
C GLY A 368 -17.10 33.54 1.14
N THR A 369 -17.50 32.64 2.05
CA THR A 369 -16.70 31.48 2.48
C THR A 369 -16.84 30.24 1.59
N THR A 370 -17.51 30.35 0.44
CA THR A 370 -17.77 29.24 -0.49
C THR A 370 -17.43 29.61 -1.93
N GLY A 371 -17.34 28.60 -2.79
CA GLY A 371 -17.17 28.77 -4.23
C GLY A 371 -17.45 27.50 -5.02
N THR A 372 -17.17 27.56 -6.32
CA THR A 372 -17.28 26.44 -7.26
C THR A 372 -16.04 26.44 -8.16
N LEU A 373 -15.50 25.25 -8.40
CA LEU A 373 -14.56 24.95 -9.47
C LEU A 373 -15.35 24.38 -10.66
N THR A 374 -15.35 25.09 -11.79
CA THR A 374 -15.85 24.57 -13.08
C THR A 374 -14.68 24.22 -14.01
N ALA A 375 -14.92 23.35 -14.98
CA ALA A 375 -13.98 23.04 -16.05
C ALA A 375 -14.72 22.50 -17.28
N ASP A 376 -14.13 22.64 -18.46
CA ASP A 376 -14.48 21.82 -19.61
C ASP A 376 -13.92 20.42 -19.40
N VAL A 377 -14.78 19.40 -19.52
CA VAL A 377 -14.41 18.00 -19.24
C VAL A 377 -14.78 17.09 -20.40
N SER A 378 -13.80 16.29 -20.85
CA SER A 378 -14.01 15.19 -21.78
C SER A 378 -13.69 13.88 -21.08
N GLY A 379 -14.70 13.02 -20.87
CA GLY A 379 -14.55 11.72 -20.22
C GLY A 379 -15.00 10.57 -21.12
N LYS A 380 -14.16 9.54 -21.26
CA LYS A 380 -14.51 8.25 -21.83
C LYS A 380 -14.97 7.32 -20.72
N ASP A 381 -16.22 6.86 -20.82
CA ASP A 381 -16.78 5.95 -19.84
C ASP A 381 -16.12 4.55 -19.93
N LEU A 382 -15.65 4.02 -18.79
CA LEU A 382 -14.89 2.77 -18.72
C LEU A 382 -15.70 1.53 -19.08
N THR A 383 -17.02 1.53 -18.84
CA THR A 383 -17.88 0.37 -19.09
C THR A 383 -18.44 0.34 -20.52
N THR A 384 -18.87 1.49 -21.03
CA THR A 384 -19.53 1.61 -22.34
C THR A 384 -18.59 2.07 -23.45
N GLY A 385 -17.40 2.59 -23.12
CA GLY A 385 -16.48 3.22 -24.07
C GLY A 385 -16.96 4.55 -24.65
N LYS A 386 -18.12 5.06 -24.20
CA LYS A 386 -18.72 6.30 -24.70
C LYS A 386 -17.92 7.51 -24.23
N VAL A 387 -17.44 8.31 -25.18
CA VAL A 387 -16.91 9.65 -24.90
C VAL A 387 -18.07 10.63 -24.69
N SER A 388 -18.00 11.42 -23.62
CA SER A 388 -18.93 12.50 -23.31
C SER A 388 -18.13 13.77 -22.99
N THR A 389 -18.56 14.90 -23.55
CA THR A 389 -17.98 16.22 -23.30
C THR A 389 -18.97 17.11 -22.57
N TYR A 390 -18.46 17.94 -21.68
CA TYR A 390 -19.22 18.88 -20.86
C TYR A 390 -18.49 20.21 -20.83
N ASP A 391 -19.18 21.28 -21.21
CA ASP A 391 -18.65 22.64 -21.17
C ASP A 391 -19.04 23.26 -19.82
N ASP A 392 -18.10 23.94 -19.15
CA ASP A 392 -18.31 24.58 -17.83
C ASP A 392 -18.94 23.68 -16.75
N LEU A 393 -18.58 22.39 -16.73
CA LEU A 393 -19.06 21.42 -15.76
C LEU A 393 -18.67 21.85 -14.34
N ALA A 394 -19.63 21.96 -13.42
CA ALA A 394 -19.35 22.23 -12.01
C ALA A 394 -18.72 20.99 -11.35
N VAL A 395 -17.39 20.86 -11.41
CA VAL A 395 -16.66 19.67 -10.94
C VAL A 395 -16.71 19.57 -9.41
N ALA A 396 -16.45 20.67 -8.71
CA ALA A 396 -16.39 20.68 -7.24
C ALA A 396 -17.02 21.92 -6.61
N THR A 397 -17.66 21.75 -5.45
CA THR A 397 -17.93 22.86 -4.53
C THR A 397 -16.71 23.10 -3.66
N LEU A 398 -16.46 24.37 -3.32
CA LEU A 398 -15.34 24.83 -2.51
C LEU A 398 -15.86 25.39 -1.18
N SER A 399 -15.20 25.05 -0.09
CA SER A 399 -15.50 25.51 1.26
C SER A 399 -14.23 25.94 1.99
N GLY A 400 -14.38 26.74 3.04
CA GLY A 400 -13.23 27.36 3.73
C GLY A 400 -12.55 28.44 2.88
N VAL A 401 -13.25 29.02 1.90
CA VAL A 401 -12.70 30.07 1.04
C VAL A 401 -12.44 31.32 1.89
N ALA A 402 -11.16 31.66 2.08
CA ALA A 402 -10.72 32.82 2.85
C ALA A 402 -9.65 33.58 2.04
N PRO A 403 -10.05 34.52 1.17
CA PRO A 403 -9.09 35.27 0.36
C PRO A 403 -8.26 36.22 1.22
N THR A 404 -6.93 36.10 1.12
CA THR A 404 -5.95 37.05 1.66
C THR A 404 -5.41 37.93 0.55
N THR A 405 -4.92 39.13 0.89
CA THR A 405 -4.35 40.08 -0.07
C THR A 405 -2.99 40.54 0.43
N ASP A 406 -1.94 40.35 -0.38
CA ASP A 406 -0.59 40.86 -0.13
C ASP A 406 -0.14 41.66 -1.36
N GLY A 407 0.00 42.98 -1.18
CA GLY A 407 0.02 43.93 -2.30
C GLY A 407 -1.14 43.67 -3.27
N ASP A 408 -0.79 43.51 -4.55
CA ASP A 408 -1.70 43.26 -5.66
C ASP A 408 -1.99 41.77 -5.92
N VAL A 409 -1.52 40.87 -5.04
CA VAL A 409 -1.77 39.43 -5.13
C VAL A 409 -2.90 39.00 -4.18
N VAL A 410 -3.97 38.45 -4.73
CA VAL A 410 -5.07 37.82 -3.98
C VAL A 410 -4.83 36.31 -3.93
N THR A 411 -4.78 35.74 -2.73
CA THR A 411 -4.54 34.29 -2.52
C THR A 411 -5.69 33.64 -1.77
N ILE A 412 -6.15 32.48 -2.25
CA ILE A 412 -7.05 31.56 -1.56
C ILE A 412 -6.26 30.28 -1.34
N SER A 413 -5.83 30.01 -0.12
CA SER A 413 -5.02 28.84 0.22
C SER A 413 -5.90 27.64 0.58
N SER A 414 -5.66 26.49 -0.07
CA SER A 414 -6.18 25.18 0.33
C SER A 414 -7.69 25.11 0.61
N ALA A 415 -8.51 25.72 -0.24
CA ALA A 415 -9.97 25.60 -0.15
C ALA A 415 -10.39 24.13 -0.31
N ALA A 416 -11.17 23.61 0.64
CA ALA A 416 -11.58 22.22 0.66
C ALA A 416 -12.58 21.96 -0.47
N ALA A 417 -12.23 21.03 -1.37
CA ALA A 417 -13.00 20.71 -2.57
C ALA A 417 -13.81 19.41 -2.38
N VAL A 418 -15.09 19.45 -2.74
CA VAL A 418 -16.01 18.31 -2.66
C VAL A 418 -16.66 18.08 -4.01
N LEU A 419 -16.59 16.85 -4.51
CA LEU A 419 -17.12 16.45 -5.81
C LEU A 419 -18.64 16.66 -5.87
N THR A 420 -19.12 17.30 -6.93
CA THR A 420 -20.57 17.50 -7.13
C THR A 420 -21.23 16.26 -7.76
N GLU A 421 -22.56 16.27 -7.85
CA GLU A 421 -23.31 15.28 -8.63
C GLU A 421 -22.97 15.32 -10.12
N ASP A 422 -22.69 16.50 -10.67
CA ASP A 422 -22.26 16.66 -12.06
C ASP A 422 -20.82 16.20 -12.28
N GLY A 423 -19.91 16.54 -11.36
CA GLY A 423 -18.52 16.09 -11.36
C GLY A 423 -18.40 14.57 -11.21
N ALA A 424 -19.28 13.90 -10.46
CA ALA A 424 -19.27 12.45 -10.32
C ALA A 424 -19.51 11.70 -11.65
N LYS A 425 -20.21 12.31 -12.62
CA LYS A 425 -20.58 11.68 -13.90
C LYS A 425 -19.37 11.36 -14.79
N VAL A 426 -18.28 12.14 -14.69
CA VAL A 426 -17.08 11.98 -15.53
C VAL A 426 -16.10 10.92 -15.00
N PHE A 427 -16.36 10.37 -13.81
CA PHE A 427 -15.55 9.31 -13.19
C PHE A 427 -16.22 7.92 -13.26
N SER A 428 -17.10 7.66 -14.24
CA SER A 428 -17.75 6.34 -14.46
C SER A 428 -18.40 5.72 -13.21
N GLY A 429 -18.86 6.53 -12.25
CA GLY A 429 -19.43 6.05 -10.99
C GLY A 429 -18.43 5.53 -9.94
N PHE A 430 -17.12 5.66 -10.18
CA PHE A 430 -16.07 5.29 -9.22
C PHE A 430 -16.01 6.23 -8.01
N TYR A 431 -16.46 7.47 -8.20
CA TYR A 431 -16.66 8.48 -7.15
C TYR A 431 -18.10 8.97 -7.16
N LYS A 432 -18.59 9.39 -5.99
CA LYS A 432 -19.96 9.88 -5.77
C LYS A 432 -19.96 11.35 -5.37
N SER A 433 -21.09 12.01 -5.58
CA SER A 433 -21.35 13.35 -5.02
C SER A 433 -21.06 13.35 -3.51
N GLY A 434 -20.34 14.36 -3.02
CA GLY A 434 -19.89 14.44 -1.64
C GLY A 434 -18.52 13.82 -1.35
N ASP A 435 -17.88 13.14 -2.31
CA ASP A 435 -16.51 12.65 -2.12
C ASP A 435 -15.51 13.81 -2.04
N ALA A 436 -14.59 13.73 -1.06
CA ALA A 436 -13.52 14.70 -0.90
C ALA A 436 -12.49 14.59 -2.04
N LEU A 437 -12.14 15.74 -2.61
CA LEU A 437 -11.12 15.92 -3.63
C LEU A 437 -9.89 16.59 -3.01
N ASP A 438 -8.81 16.68 -3.78
CA ASP A 438 -7.64 17.45 -3.35
C ASP A 438 -8.02 18.93 -3.25
N PRO A 439 -7.52 19.66 -2.24
CA PRO A 439 -7.87 21.07 -2.03
C PRO A 439 -7.37 21.94 -3.18
N VAL A 440 -8.08 23.05 -3.42
CA VAL A 440 -7.77 24.02 -4.47
C VAL A 440 -7.06 25.22 -3.85
N THR A 441 -5.89 25.58 -4.39
CA THR A 441 -5.22 26.84 -4.08
C THR A 441 -5.25 27.75 -5.29
N VAL A 442 -5.52 29.04 -5.10
CA VAL A 442 -5.55 30.05 -6.17
C VAL A 442 -4.72 31.24 -5.73
N ALA A 443 -3.87 31.76 -6.61
CA ALA A 443 -3.22 33.05 -6.46
C ALA A 443 -3.39 33.85 -7.76
N VAL A 444 -3.91 35.08 -7.68
CA VAL A 444 -4.15 35.95 -8.83
C VAL A 444 -3.54 37.32 -8.61
N SER A 445 -3.01 37.93 -9.66
CA SER A 445 -2.47 39.30 -9.65
C SER A 445 -3.44 40.29 -10.25
N LEU A 446 -3.50 41.48 -9.64
CA LEU A 446 -4.25 42.64 -10.13
C LEU A 446 -3.37 43.61 -10.96
N GLU A 447 -2.05 43.44 -10.95
CA GLU A 447 -1.07 44.21 -11.74
C GLU A 447 -0.10 43.28 -12.51
N ASP A 448 0.36 43.74 -13.68
CA ASP A 448 1.29 42.97 -14.51
C ASP A 448 2.65 42.79 -13.82
N GLY A 449 3.13 41.54 -13.75
CA GLY A 449 4.46 41.22 -13.24
C GLY A 449 4.60 41.10 -11.71
N ALA A 450 3.50 41.14 -10.94
CA ALA A 450 3.56 40.83 -9.52
C ALA A 450 4.04 39.38 -9.26
N GLY A 451 4.80 39.18 -8.19
CA GLY A 451 5.38 37.88 -7.85
C GLY A 451 4.34 36.87 -7.36
N LEU A 452 3.77 36.08 -8.26
CA LEU A 452 2.89 34.97 -7.88
C LEU A 452 3.68 33.88 -7.12
N PRO A 453 3.09 33.28 -6.07
CA PRO A 453 3.78 32.27 -5.25
C PRO A 453 4.16 31.06 -6.10
N THR A 454 5.45 30.69 -6.08
CA THR A 454 5.93 29.44 -6.65
C THR A 454 5.41 28.25 -5.83
N PRO A 455 5.08 27.11 -6.47
CA PRO A 455 4.72 25.92 -5.72
C PRO A 455 6.01 25.34 -5.10
N PRO A 456 5.91 24.53 -4.02
CA PRO A 456 7.05 23.76 -3.54
C PRO A 456 7.62 22.91 -4.68
N ALA A 457 8.89 23.13 -5.03
CA ALA A 457 9.51 22.52 -6.19
C ALA A 457 9.77 21.02 -5.98
N THR A 458 9.43 20.21 -6.99
CA THR A 458 9.69 18.76 -6.98
C THR A 458 11.06 18.46 -7.57
N SER A 459 11.96 17.89 -6.76
CA SER A 459 13.15 17.19 -7.28
C SER A 459 12.75 15.81 -7.82
N GLY A 460 12.32 15.75 -9.07
CA GLY A 460 11.91 14.51 -9.72
C GLY A 460 11.81 14.68 -11.23
N GLY A 461 12.85 14.26 -11.96
CA GLY A 461 12.94 14.49 -13.40
C GLY A 461 12.18 13.46 -14.24
N THR A 462 11.44 13.93 -15.23
CA THR A 462 10.99 13.11 -16.36
C THR A 462 11.81 13.50 -17.59
N SER A 463 12.71 12.62 -18.02
CA SER A 463 13.48 12.80 -19.25
C SER A 463 12.62 12.52 -20.49
N GLY A 464 11.89 13.54 -20.95
CA GLY A 464 11.37 13.59 -22.31
C GLY A 464 12.52 13.86 -23.27
N GLY A 465 12.99 12.82 -23.97
CA GLY A 465 14.11 12.94 -24.89
C GLY A 465 13.65 13.39 -26.28
N ASP A 466 13.95 14.63 -26.65
CA ASP A 466 13.96 15.08 -28.05
C ASP A 466 15.37 15.50 -28.45
N THR A 467 15.92 14.83 -29.45
CA THR A 467 17.25 15.13 -30.00
C THR A 467 17.14 16.17 -31.10
N THR A 468 17.67 17.37 -30.88
CA THR A 468 18.12 18.25 -31.97
C THR A 468 19.34 19.06 -31.52
N GLY A 469 20.48 18.84 -32.18
CA GLY A 469 21.76 19.44 -31.78
C GLY A 469 22.01 20.82 -32.39
N GLY A 470 22.69 21.68 -31.63
CA GLY A 470 23.21 22.98 -32.09
C GLY A 470 24.24 23.53 -31.11
N SER A 471 25.52 23.47 -31.49
CA SER A 471 26.67 23.71 -30.58
C SER A 471 27.00 25.18 -30.30
N ALA A 472 27.33 25.49 -29.04
CA ALA A 472 28.43 26.37 -28.61
C ALA A 472 28.72 26.07 -27.11
N SER A 473 29.86 25.50 -26.70
CA SER A 473 31.12 26.21 -26.41
C SER A 473 30.94 27.37 -25.41
N GLY A 474 31.50 27.36 -24.20
CA GLY A 474 32.34 26.35 -23.52
C GLY A 474 32.88 26.90 -22.19
N GLY A 475 33.45 26.06 -21.33
CA GLY A 475 33.99 26.51 -20.03
C GLY A 475 34.30 25.34 -19.09
N SER A 476 35.50 24.77 -19.19
CA SER A 476 35.94 23.70 -18.29
C SER A 476 36.60 24.28 -17.03
N GLY A 477 36.13 23.88 -15.86
CA GLY A 477 36.75 24.16 -14.57
C GLY A 477 36.73 22.90 -13.71
N SER A 478 37.88 22.22 -13.60
CA SER A 478 38.01 20.97 -12.86
C SER A 478 38.41 21.24 -11.41
N GLY A 479 37.74 20.60 -10.45
CA GLY A 479 38.04 20.68 -9.02
C GLY A 479 37.53 19.43 -8.30
N SER A 480 38.44 18.66 -7.70
CA SER A 480 38.19 17.31 -7.18
C SER A 480 38.16 17.26 -5.65
N GLY A 481 37.29 16.41 -5.07
CA GLY A 481 37.68 15.55 -3.95
C GLY A 481 36.96 15.71 -2.59
N GLY A 482 36.63 14.57 -1.97
CA GLY A 482 36.32 14.40 -0.54
C GLY A 482 34.82 14.28 -0.20
N THR A 483 34.21 13.09 -0.15
CA THR A 483 34.13 12.14 1.00
C THR A 483 33.50 12.72 2.29
N GLY A 484 32.32 12.20 2.69
CA GLY A 484 31.55 12.59 3.89
C GLY A 484 32.05 11.96 5.21
N PRO A 485 31.20 11.53 6.17
CA PRO A 485 29.73 11.34 6.13
C PRO A 485 28.93 12.07 7.25
N ASP A 486 27.61 11.88 7.20
CA ASP A 486 26.58 11.82 8.26
C ASP A 486 26.93 12.19 9.72
N ASP A 487 26.10 13.02 10.36
CA ASP A 487 25.15 12.51 11.39
C ASP A 487 23.96 13.46 11.64
N VAL A 488 22.91 12.92 12.25
CA VAL A 488 21.61 13.51 12.57
C VAL A 488 21.63 14.25 13.90
N SER A 489 20.72 15.23 14.09
CA SER A 489 20.31 15.61 15.45
C SER A 489 18.86 16.06 15.51
N THR A 490 18.05 15.24 16.18
CA THR A 490 16.66 15.51 16.54
C THR A 490 16.62 16.20 17.90
N VAL A 491 15.90 17.31 18.01
CA VAL A 491 15.49 17.86 19.32
C VAL A 491 13.98 18.10 19.30
N GLY A 492 13.25 17.35 20.12
CA GLY A 492 11.85 17.62 20.43
C GLY A 492 11.73 18.60 21.60
N GLY A 493 10.65 19.39 21.59
CA GLY A 493 10.30 20.29 22.69
C GLY A 493 8.79 20.25 22.92
N SER A 494 8.35 19.51 23.93
CA SER A 494 6.94 19.39 24.31
C SER A 494 6.48 20.59 25.15
N GLY A 495 5.30 21.13 24.87
CA GLY A 495 4.65 22.19 25.67
C GLY A 495 3.14 22.10 25.55
N ASP A 496 2.47 21.81 26.66
CA ASP A 496 1.05 21.48 26.77
C ASP A 496 0.15 22.72 26.92
N SER A 497 -1.01 22.74 26.25
CA SER A 497 -2.24 23.32 26.82
C SER A 497 -3.50 22.98 25.99
N SER A 498 -4.17 21.90 26.39
CA SER A 498 -5.64 21.77 26.56
C SER A 498 -6.64 22.48 25.61
N GLY A 499 -7.53 21.68 24.99
CA GLY A 499 -8.97 22.01 24.94
C GLY A 499 -9.64 22.17 23.57
N GLY A 500 -10.11 21.06 22.98
CA GLY A 500 -11.01 21.12 21.81
C GLY A 500 -11.42 19.74 21.30
N THR A 501 -12.64 19.29 21.58
CA THR A 501 -13.20 18.04 21.05
C THR A 501 -13.65 18.22 19.60
N LEU A 502 -12.99 17.57 18.65
CA LEU A 502 -13.47 17.38 17.28
C LEU A 502 -13.32 15.91 16.86
N ALA A 503 -14.23 15.44 16.02
CA ALA A 503 -14.41 14.03 15.72
C ALA A 503 -13.25 13.43 14.91
N ALA A 504 -12.76 12.28 15.33
CA ALA A 504 -11.81 11.50 14.56
C ALA A 504 -12.51 10.76 13.41
N THR A 505 -12.19 11.11 12.17
CA THR A 505 -12.37 10.22 11.01
C THR A 505 -10.99 9.73 10.59
N GLY A 506 -10.63 8.52 11.03
CA GLY A 506 -9.33 7.93 10.73
C GLY A 506 -9.13 7.73 9.23
N SER A 507 -8.00 8.21 8.72
CA SER A 507 -7.47 7.85 7.40
C SER A 507 -5.98 7.58 7.57
N ASP A 508 -5.66 6.37 8.02
CA ASP A 508 -4.28 5.91 8.18
C ASP A 508 -3.67 5.60 6.81
N THR A 509 -3.13 6.62 6.16
CA THR A 509 -2.23 6.48 5.00
C THR A 509 -0.77 6.59 5.46
N PRO A 510 0.00 5.48 5.48
CA PRO A 510 1.42 5.54 5.86
C PRO A 510 2.26 6.22 4.77
N ASN A 511 2.92 7.33 5.11
CA ASN A 511 3.92 7.97 4.26
C ASN A 511 5.09 7.03 3.98
N PHE A 512 5.41 6.81 2.71
CA PHE A 512 6.59 6.02 2.31
C PHE A 512 7.81 6.92 2.13
N ALA A 513 8.77 6.81 3.06
CA ALA A 513 10.13 7.28 2.84
C ALA A 513 10.87 6.31 1.88
N LEU A 514 11.54 6.87 0.87
CA LEU A 514 12.22 6.13 -0.19
C LEU A 514 13.69 5.87 0.18
N LEU A 515 14.03 4.61 0.47
CA LEU A 515 15.41 4.13 0.51
C LEU A 515 15.63 3.12 -0.61
N ALA A 516 16.57 3.42 -1.50
CA ALA A 516 16.86 2.59 -2.67
C ALA A 516 17.91 1.52 -2.34
N ALA A 517 17.65 0.27 -2.71
CA ALA A 517 18.64 -0.80 -2.76
C ALA A 517 18.45 -1.61 -4.04
N ALA A 518 19.46 -1.63 -4.91
CA ALA A 518 19.45 -2.40 -6.15
C ALA A 518 20.00 -3.81 -5.91
N GLY A 519 19.28 -4.84 -6.39
CA GLY A 519 19.73 -6.24 -6.39
C GLY A 519 19.56 -6.85 -7.77
N ALA A 520 20.66 -7.00 -8.51
CA ALA A 520 20.65 -7.66 -9.82
C ALA A 520 20.71 -9.19 -9.66
N LEU A 521 19.82 -9.92 -10.33
CA LEU A 521 19.89 -11.38 -10.41
C LEU A 521 20.06 -11.82 -11.88
N VAL A 522 21.13 -12.57 -12.15
CA VAL A 522 21.39 -13.19 -13.45
C VAL A 522 20.79 -14.61 -13.46
N VAL A 523 19.95 -14.93 -14.43
CA VAL A 523 19.45 -16.29 -14.66
C VAL A 523 19.87 -16.78 -16.04
N THR A 524 20.73 -17.80 -16.06
CA THR A 524 21.13 -18.51 -17.28
C THR A 524 20.08 -19.55 -17.67
N GLY A 525 19.38 -19.33 -18.78
CA GLY A 525 18.40 -20.28 -19.32
C GLY A 525 19.04 -21.42 -20.11
N ALA A 526 18.56 -22.66 -19.90
CA ALA A 526 18.83 -23.81 -20.74
C ALA A 526 17.54 -24.24 -21.47
N GLY A 527 17.48 -24.05 -22.78
CA GLY A 527 16.29 -24.34 -23.58
C GLY A 527 16.19 -25.80 -24.04
N ALA A 528 14.99 -26.37 -24.04
CA ALA A 528 14.68 -27.65 -24.65
C ALA A 528 13.77 -27.46 -25.88
N THR A 529 14.24 -27.89 -27.06
CA THR A 529 13.49 -27.77 -28.32
C THR A 529 12.67 -29.03 -28.61
N PHE A 530 11.36 -28.88 -28.83
CA PHE A 530 10.51 -29.96 -29.34
C PHE A 530 10.41 -29.92 -30.88
N THR A 531 10.75 -31.03 -31.54
CA THR A 531 10.55 -31.21 -32.99
C THR A 531 9.31 -32.04 -33.28
N VAL A 532 8.33 -31.48 -33.99
CA VAL A 532 7.11 -32.19 -34.42
C VAL A 532 7.34 -32.89 -35.76
N ALA A 533 7.24 -34.23 -35.78
CA ALA A 533 7.27 -35.03 -37.00
C ALA A 533 5.85 -35.35 -37.51
N ARG A 534 5.48 -34.78 -38.65
CA ARG A 534 4.14 -34.92 -39.26
C ARG A 534 4.12 -36.10 -40.25
N ARG A 535 3.38 -37.17 -39.99
CA ARG A 535 3.11 -38.24 -40.99
C ARG A 535 1.81 -37.96 -41.75
N ARG A 536 1.85 -38.06 -43.08
CA ARG A 536 0.69 -38.13 -43.97
C ARG A 536 0.37 -39.59 -44.31
N SER A 537 -0.89 -39.91 -44.54
CA SER A 537 -1.33 -41.12 -45.25
C SER A 537 -2.66 -40.80 -45.95
N ALA A 538 -2.80 -41.31 -47.17
CA ALA A 538 -3.81 -40.94 -48.18
C ALA A 538 -3.71 -39.47 -48.67
#